data_AF-A0A0S4JBP6-F1
#
_entry.id   AF-A0A0S4JBP6-F1
#
_cell.length_a   1.000
_cell.length_b   1.000
_cell.length_c   1.000
_cell.angle_alpha   90.00
_cell.angle_beta   90.00
_cell.angle_gamma   90.00
#
_symmetry.space_group_name_H-M   'P 1'
#
loop_
_entity.id
_entity.type
_entity.pdbx_description
1 polymer ?
#
loop_
_entity_poly.entity_id
_entity_poly.type
_entity_poly.pdbx_seq_one_letter_code
_entity_poly.pdbx_strand_id
1 'polypeptide(L)'
;KVNQIPRIIPAKPWFRSGMTFMIAGGILPFGTIFIELYMVFTSFWSYKWYYVYGFMLLVFGMLVAVTACVSVLCTYFLISAEDHRWQWTSFLLGASTAGYVFLYAVYFYWFKTKMTGFLMWAFYFSYMGLLCYGLAILCGTVAYQAAAAFVRRIYRNVKAD
;
A
#
# COMPACT_ATOMS: atom_id res chain seq x y z
N LYS A 1 11.42 1.84 -35.34
CA LYS A 1 12.01 0.54 -34.94
C LYS A 1 12.17 0.55 -33.42
N VAL A 2 11.53 -0.38 -32.71
CA VAL A 2 11.67 -0.49 -31.25
C VAL A 2 13.00 -1.18 -30.96
N ASN A 3 13.91 -0.51 -30.26
CA ASN A 3 15.13 -1.16 -29.77
C ASN A 3 14.73 -2.23 -28.75
N GLN A 4 15.07 -3.50 -29.03
CA GLN A 4 14.76 -4.65 -28.17
C GLN A 4 15.65 -4.75 -26.93
N ILE A 5 16.67 -3.90 -26.80
CA ILE A 5 17.61 -3.92 -25.70
C ILE A 5 17.12 -2.94 -24.61
N PRO A 6 16.87 -3.41 -23.37
CA PRO A 6 16.58 -2.52 -22.25
C PRO A 6 17.70 -1.49 -22.12
N ARG A 7 17.37 -0.19 -22.16
CA ARG A 7 18.36 0.85 -21.89
C ARG A 7 18.89 0.67 -20.47
N ILE A 8 20.20 0.81 -20.31
CA ILE A 8 20.87 0.74 -19.02
C ILE A 8 20.31 1.85 -18.13
N ILE A 9 19.81 1.48 -16.96
CA ILE A 9 19.18 2.41 -16.03
C ILE A 9 20.25 3.42 -15.56
N PRO A 10 20.07 4.73 -15.76
CA PRO A 10 21.03 5.72 -15.29
C PRO A 10 21.16 5.66 -13.77
N ALA A 11 22.37 5.86 -13.24
CA ALA A 11 22.59 5.89 -11.80
C ALA A 11 21.80 7.06 -11.17
N LYS A 12 20.85 6.74 -10.28
CA LYS A 12 19.97 7.73 -9.65
C LYS A 12 20.47 8.07 -8.25
N PRO A 13 20.34 9.33 -7.79
CA PRO A 13 20.54 9.68 -6.39
C PRO A 13 19.55 8.92 -5.49
N TRP A 14 19.92 8.67 -4.23
CA TRP A 14 19.16 7.82 -3.29
C TRP A 14 17.67 8.19 -3.14
N PHE A 15 17.32 9.48 -3.20
CA PHE A 15 15.93 9.95 -3.18
C PHE A 15 15.11 9.61 -4.44
N ARG A 16 15.77 9.34 -5.57
CA ARG A 16 15.11 8.87 -6.81
C ARG A 16 15.19 7.34 -6.99
N SER A 17 15.68 6.62 -5.98
CA SER A 17 15.65 5.16 -5.98
C SER A 17 14.21 4.67 -5.86
N GLY A 18 13.83 3.66 -6.65
CA GLY A 18 12.50 3.05 -6.60
C GLY A 18 12.13 2.56 -5.20
N MET A 19 13.12 2.18 -4.38
CA MET A 19 12.91 1.71 -3.00
C MET A 19 12.41 2.81 -2.05
N THR A 20 12.90 4.04 -2.20
CA THR A 20 12.44 5.19 -1.39
C THR A 20 10.98 5.52 -1.73
N PHE A 21 10.61 5.42 -3.01
CA PHE A 21 9.22 5.57 -3.43
C PHE A 21 8.32 4.46 -2.90
N MET A 22 8.77 3.19 -2.91
CA MET A 22 8.00 2.06 -2.37
C MET A 22 7.63 2.26 -0.90
N ILE A 23 8.59 2.74 -0.09
CA ILE A 23 8.36 2.99 1.34
C ILE A 23 7.45 4.22 1.50
N ALA A 24 7.81 5.36 0.91
CA ALA A 24 7.05 6.60 1.08
C ALA A 24 5.61 6.52 0.56
N GLY A 25 5.35 5.72 -0.49
CA GLY A 25 4.04 5.59 -1.12
C GLY A 25 2.95 5.08 -0.18
N GLY A 26 3.29 4.28 0.82
CA GLY A 26 2.33 3.71 1.76
C GLY A 26 1.85 4.68 2.85
N ILE A 27 2.54 5.82 3.05
CA ILE A 27 2.22 6.79 4.10
C ILE A 27 0.88 7.50 3.83
N LEU A 28 0.63 7.89 2.58
CA LEU A 28 -0.59 8.60 2.21
C LEU A 28 -1.85 7.73 2.39
N PRO A 29 -1.92 6.50 1.84
CA PRO A 29 -3.06 5.61 2.08
C PRO A 29 -3.19 5.17 3.55
N PHE A 30 -2.09 5.10 4.30
CA PHE A 30 -2.14 4.82 5.73
C PHE A 30 -2.79 5.97 6.52
N GLY A 31 -2.43 7.22 6.19
CA GLY A 31 -3.01 8.41 6.82
C GLY A 31 -4.53 8.51 6.63
N THR A 32 -5.06 8.10 5.47
CA THR A 32 -6.50 8.16 5.19
C THR A 32 -7.33 7.15 5.97
N ILE A 33 -6.75 6.02 6.37
CA ILE A 33 -7.45 4.97 7.14
C ILE A 33 -7.15 5.02 8.64
N PHE A 34 -6.26 5.92 9.09
CA PHE A 34 -5.69 5.89 10.44
C PHE A 34 -6.74 5.93 11.57
N ILE A 35 -7.72 6.84 11.48
CA ILE A 35 -8.76 6.99 12.50
C ILE A 35 -9.66 5.75 12.56
N GLU A 36 -10.03 5.20 11.40
CA GLU A 36 -10.85 3.99 11.34
C GLU A 36 -10.12 2.78 11.86
N LEU A 37 -8.83 2.66 11.52
CA LEU A 37 -7.99 1.60 12.05
C LEU A 37 -8.00 1.63 13.59
N TYR A 38 -7.91 2.80 14.22
CA TYR A 38 -8.02 2.92 15.67
C TYR A 38 -9.39 2.46 16.20
N MET A 39 -10.50 2.87 15.57
CA MET A 39 -11.85 2.47 15.99
C MET A 39 -12.08 0.96 15.84
N VAL A 40 -11.60 0.38 14.74
CA VAL A 40 -11.67 -1.07 14.48
C VAL A 40 -10.85 -1.82 15.53
N PHE A 41 -9.60 -1.43 15.78
CA PHE A 41 -8.73 -2.09 16.76
C PHE A 41 -9.32 -2.01 18.18
N THR A 42 -9.79 -0.83 18.59
CA THR A 42 -10.43 -0.69 19.90
C THR A 42 -11.71 -1.51 20.03
N SER A 43 -12.52 -1.61 18.97
CA SER A 43 -13.75 -2.40 18.97
C SER A 43 -13.47 -3.91 19.04
N PHE A 44 -12.54 -4.41 18.20
CA PHE A 44 -12.15 -5.82 18.18
C PHE A 44 -11.58 -6.29 19.52
N TRP A 45 -10.68 -5.51 20.13
CA TRP A 45 -10.03 -5.91 21.39
C TRP A 45 -10.83 -5.56 22.65
N SER A 46 -11.78 -4.62 22.59
CA SER A 46 -12.68 -4.29 23.72
C SER A 46 -14.00 -5.07 23.70
N TYR A 47 -14.17 -6.04 22.78
CA TYR A 47 -15.39 -6.84 22.62
C TYR A 47 -16.68 -6.01 22.44
N LYS A 48 -16.56 -4.79 21.91
CA LYS A 48 -17.72 -3.93 21.62
C LYS A 48 -18.05 -4.04 20.14
N TRP A 49 -19.32 -4.28 19.84
CA TRP A 49 -19.83 -4.31 18.46
C TRP A 49 -19.56 -2.97 17.77
N TYR A 50 -18.87 -3.00 16.64
CA TYR A 50 -18.63 -1.82 15.81
C TYR A 50 -19.88 -1.55 14.96
N TYR A 51 -20.67 -0.54 15.34
CA TYR A 51 -21.97 -0.27 14.71
C TYR A 51 -21.89 0.53 13.40
N VAL A 52 -20.71 1.02 13.00
CA VAL A 52 -20.55 2.00 11.91
C VAL A 52 -20.05 1.35 10.60
N TYR A 53 -20.63 0.22 10.20
CA TYR A 53 -20.23 -0.52 9.00
C TYR A 53 -20.29 0.30 7.70
N GLY A 54 -21.25 1.23 7.58
CA GLY A 54 -21.37 2.11 6.40
C GLY A 54 -20.17 3.04 6.24
N PHE A 55 -19.60 3.53 7.33
CA PHE A 55 -18.43 4.40 7.29
C PHE A 55 -17.15 3.63 6.94
N MET A 56 -17.01 2.41 7.46
CA MET A 56 -15.92 1.50 7.10
C MET A 56 -15.89 1.23 5.57
N LEU A 57 -17.05 1.05 4.93
CA LEU A 57 -17.13 0.86 3.49
C LEU A 57 -16.69 2.11 2.70
N LEU A 58 -17.06 3.31 3.16
CA LEU A 58 -16.60 4.56 2.55
C LEU A 58 -15.08 4.72 2.65
N VAL A 59 -14.51 4.43 3.82
CA VAL A 59 -13.06 4.51 4.04
C VAL A 59 -12.30 3.45 3.23
N PHE A 60 -12.87 2.26 3.07
CA PHE A 60 -12.33 1.26 2.16
C PHE A 60 -12.32 1.74 0.70
N GLY A 61 -13.39 2.38 0.23
CA GLY A 61 -13.43 3.00 -1.11
C GLY A 61 -12.37 4.10 -1.28
N MET A 62 -12.20 4.95 -0.26
CA MET A 62 -11.15 5.97 -0.22
C MET A 62 -9.74 5.37 -0.25
N LEU A 63 -9.50 4.29 0.49
CA LEU A 63 -8.23 3.57 0.48
C LEU A 63 -7.88 3.08 -0.92
N VAL A 64 -8.84 2.46 -1.62
CA VAL A 64 -8.68 1.99 -3.01
C VAL A 64 -8.36 3.16 -3.95
N ALA A 65 -9.12 4.26 -3.85
CA ALA A 65 -8.92 5.44 -4.69
C ALA A 65 -7.54 6.08 -4.47
N VAL A 66 -7.14 6.30 -3.21
CA VAL A 66 -5.84 6.91 -2.87
C VAL A 66 -4.70 6.00 -3.28
N THR A 67 -4.79 4.69 -3.02
CA THR A 67 -3.79 3.70 -3.45
C THR A 67 -3.61 3.70 -4.97
N ALA A 68 -4.71 3.78 -5.72
CA ALA A 68 -4.67 3.87 -7.18
C ALA A 68 -3.98 5.17 -7.65
N CYS A 69 -4.34 6.32 -7.06
CA CYS A 69 -3.75 7.62 -7.41
C CYS A 69 -2.24 7.66 -7.12
N VAL A 70 -1.82 7.23 -5.93
CA VAL A 70 -0.39 7.21 -5.56
C VAL A 70 0.39 6.25 -6.47
N SER A 71 -0.19 5.09 -6.81
CA SER A 71 0.44 4.15 -7.74
C SER A 71 0.65 4.74 -9.13
N VAL A 72 -0.34 5.46 -9.67
CA VAL A 72 -0.20 6.15 -10.97
C VAL A 72 0.90 7.21 -10.94
N LEU A 73 0.92 8.05 -9.89
CA LEU A 73 1.93 9.09 -9.71
C LEU A 73 3.35 8.51 -9.63
N CYS A 74 3.55 7.47 -8.81
CA CYS A 74 4.86 6.83 -8.67
C CYS A 74 5.28 6.12 -9.95
N THR A 75 4.35 5.48 -10.66
CA THR A 75 4.63 4.85 -11.96
C THR A 75 5.06 5.87 -12.99
N TYR A 76 4.43 7.06 -13.02
CA TYR A 76 4.83 8.15 -13.89
C TYR A 76 6.26 8.63 -13.62
N PHE A 77 6.62 8.86 -12.35
CA PHE A 77 7.99 9.22 -11.98
C PHE A 77 9.01 8.13 -12.33
N LEU A 78 8.64 6.85 -12.19
CA LEU A 78 9.51 5.72 -12.51
C LEU A 78 9.83 5.66 -14.01
N ILE A 79 8.80 5.85 -14.85
CA ILE A 79 8.92 5.88 -16.32
C ILE A 79 9.69 7.12 -16.77
N SER A 80 9.43 8.29 -16.18
CA SER A 80 10.19 9.52 -16.46
C SER A 80 11.67 9.39 -16.11
N ALA A 81 12.01 8.49 -15.20
CA ALA A 81 13.38 8.18 -14.82
C ALA A 81 13.94 6.95 -15.57
N GLU A 82 13.32 6.55 -16.69
CA GLU A 82 13.73 5.42 -17.54
C GLU A 82 13.88 4.05 -16.81
N ASP A 83 13.22 3.84 -15.65
CA ASP A 83 13.25 2.53 -14.99
C ASP A 83 12.02 1.70 -15.39
N HIS A 84 12.27 0.63 -16.14
CA HIS A 84 11.25 -0.24 -16.72
C HIS A 84 10.66 -1.25 -15.73
N ARG A 85 11.17 -1.32 -14.48
CA ARG A 85 10.70 -2.27 -13.45
C ARG A 85 9.48 -1.77 -12.68
N TRP A 86 8.54 -1.14 -13.38
CA TRP A 86 7.35 -0.52 -12.79
C TRP A 86 6.39 -1.56 -12.20
N GLN A 87 6.29 -2.76 -12.78
CA GLN A 87 5.33 -3.78 -12.35
C GLN A 87 5.48 -4.19 -10.87
N TRP A 88 6.69 -4.59 -10.47
CA TRP A 88 6.97 -4.98 -9.09
C TRP A 88 7.00 -3.77 -8.15
N THR A 89 7.45 -2.62 -8.64
CA THR A 89 7.51 -1.38 -7.86
C THR A 89 6.12 -0.88 -7.49
N SER A 90 5.17 -0.86 -8.43
CA SER A 90 3.79 -0.44 -8.18
C SER A 90 3.07 -1.43 -7.25
N PHE A 91 3.33 -2.73 -7.36
CA PHE A 91 2.78 -3.73 -6.44
C PHE A 91 3.30 -3.53 -5.00
N LEU A 92 4.63 -3.43 -4.84
CA LEU A 92 5.26 -3.25 -3.53
C LEU A 92 4.90 -1.91 -2.87
N LEU A 93 4.65 -0.89 -3.68
CA LEU A 93 4.17 0.41 -3.22
C LEU A 93 2.75 0.35 -2.63
N GLY A 94 1.83 -0.42 -3.25
CA GLY A 94 0.52 -0.67 -2.66
C GLY A 94 0.61 -1.56 -1.41
N ALA A 95 1.50 -2.55 -1.43
CA ALA A 95 1.72 -3.46 -0.31
C ALA A 95 2.33 -2.77 0.92
N SER A 96 3.10 -1.69 0.74
CA SER A 96 3.76 -0.99 1.86
C SER A 96 2.77 -0.35 2.84
N THR A 97 1.55 0.00 2.39
CA THR A 97 0.45 0.43 3.29
C THR A 97 0.16 -0.60 4.37
N ALA A 98 0.15 -1.90 4.02
CA ALA A 98 -0.07 -2.96 5.00
C ALA A 98 1.12 -3.10 5.98
N GLY A 99 2.33 -2.76 5.56
CA GLY A 99 3.48 -2.63 6.45
C GLY A 99 3.29 -1.55 7.52
N TYR A 100 2.75 -0.39 7.13
CA TYR A 100 2.41 0.68 8.09
C TYR A 100 1.29 0.25 9.05
N VAL A 101 0.27 -0.46 8.56
CA VAL A 101 -0.78 -1.04 9.40
C VAL A 101 -0.20 -2.04 10.40
N PHE A 102 0.76 -2.88 9.98
CA PHE A 102 1.42 -3.83 10.87
C PHE A 102 2.23 -3.12 11.96
N LEU A 103 3.01 -2.09 11.61
CA LEU A 103 3.74 -1.27 12.59
C LEU A 103 2.80 -0.62 13.59
N TYR A 104 1.65 -0.13 13.13
CA TYR A 104 0.60 0.41 14.00
C TYR A 104 0.02 -0.66 14.94
N ALA A 105 -0.18 -1.89 14.45
CA ALA A 105 -0.63 -3.00 15.29
C ALA A 105 0.39 -3.34 16.39
N VAL A 106 1.69 -3.26 16.10
CA VAL A 106 2.73 -3.43 17.12
C VAL A 106 2.68 -2.31 18.16
N TYR A 107 2.54 -1.06 17.72
CA TYR A 107 2.37 0.08 18.63
C TYR A 107 1.13 -0.09 19.54
N PHE A 108 0.00 -0.49 18.96
CA PHE A 108 -1.23 -0.71 19.71
C PHE A 108 -1.07 -1.82 20.76
N TYR A 109 -0.32 -2.88 20.42
CA TYR A 109 -0.06 -3.99 21.34
C TYR A 109 0.60 -3.52 22.65
N TRP A 110 1.65 -2.68 22.55
CA TRP A 110 2.41 -2.23 23.72
C TRP A 110 1.72 -1.14 24.53
N PHE A 111 1.06 -0.18 23.87
CA PHE A 111 0.55 1.01 24.56
C PHE A 111 -0.91 0.90 25.01
N LYS A 112 -1.71 -0.01 24.43
CA LYS A 112 -3.16 -0.07 24.68
C LYS A 112 -3.63 -1.40 25.26
N THR A 113 -3.04 -2.52 24.88
CA THR A 113 -3.45 -3.84 25.39
C THR A 113 -2.76 -4.19 26.70
N LYS A 114 -3.55 -4.58 27.70
CA LYS A 114 -3.07 -5.15 28.98
C LYS A 114 -2.92 -6.68 28.91
N MET A 115 -2.78 -7.26 27.72
CA MET A 115 -2.71 -8.70 27.52
C MET A 115 -1.32 -9.22 27.93
N THR A 116 -1.28 -10.11 28.91
CA THR A 116 -0.06 -10.72 29.42
C THR A 116 -0.08 -12.23 29.15
N GLY A 117 1.00 -12.74 28.56
CA GLY A 117 1.16 -14.17 28.26
C GLY A 117 1.61 -14.44 26.84
N PHE A 118 2.47 -15.45 26.67
CA PHE A 118 3.03 -15.85 25.38
C PHE A 118 1.96 -16.27 24.37
N LEU A 119 0.96 -17.02 24.83
CA LEU A 119 -0.12 -17.50 23.96
C LEU A 119 -0.98 -16.33 23.43
N MET A 120 -1.32 -15.35 24.27
CA MET A 120 -2.07 -14.16 23.84
C MET A 120 -1.26 -13.31 22.86
N TRP A 121 0.05 -13.16 23.11
CA TRP A 121 0.97 -12.50 22.19
C TRP A 121 0.98 -13.17 20.82
N ALA A 122 1.16 -14.50 20.77
CA ALA A 122 1.17 -15.24 19.52
C ALA A 122 -0.14 -15.10 18.75
N PHE A 123 -1.29 -15.26 19.43
CA PHE A 123 -2.60 -15.08 18.80
C PHE A 123 -2.77 -13.67 18.21
N TYR A 124 -2.45 -12.61 18.97
CA TYR A 124 -2.54 -11.23 18.50
C TYR A 124 -1.75 -11.02 17.21
N PHE A 125 -0.47 -11.40 17.23
CA PHE A 125 0.42 -11.20 16.09
C PHE A 125 0.04 -12.06 14.89
N SER A 126 -0.46 -13.28 15.09
CA SER A 126 -0.96 -14.13 14.00
C SER A 126 -2.18 -13.51 13.31
N TYR A 127 -3.18 -13.05 14.07
CA TYR A 127 -4.37 -12.41 13.48
C TYR A 127 -4.03 -11.11 12.74
N MET A 128 -3.19 -10.27 13.35
CA MET A 128 -2.74 -9.03 12.71
C MET A 128 -1.87 -9.27 11.49
N GLY A 129 -1.01 -10.29 11.53
CA GLY A 129 -0.20 -10.71 10.39
C GLY A 129 -1.05 -11.18 9.21
N LEU A 130 -2.08 -12.00 9.46
CA LEU A 130 -3.02 -12.45 8.43
C LEU A 130 -3.81 -11.28 7.83
N LEU A 131 -4.30 -10.36 8.66
CA LEU A 131 -5.01 -9.16 8.22
C LEU A 131 -4.10 -8.29 7.33
N CYS A 132 -2.87 -8.03 7.77
CA CYS A 132 -1.91 -7.24 7.00
C CYS A 132 -1.52 -7.94 5.69
N TYR A 133 -1.36 -9.27 5.69
CA TYR A 133 -1.09 -10.03 4.47
C TYR A 133 -2.23 -9.88 3.45
N GLY A 134 -3.48 -10.00 3.88
CA GLY A 134 -4.66 -9.76 3.04
C GLY A 134 -4.70 -8.34 2.47
N LEU A 135 -4.47 -7.33 3.31
CA LEU A 135 -4.40 -5.93 2.87
C LEU A 135 -3.24 -5.69 1.89
N ALA A 136 -2.08 -6.32 2.09
CA ALA A 136 -0.92 -6.16 1.22
C ALA A 136 -1.23 -6.63 -0.21
N ILE A 137 -1.89 -7.79 -0.35
CA ILE A 137 -2.31 -8.32 -1.64
C ILE A 137 -3.41 -7.44 -2.25
N LEU A 138 -4.39 -7.01 -1.47
CA LEU A 138 -5.49 -6.18 -1.96
C LEU A 138 -4.99 -4.83 -2.47
N CYS A 139 -4.24 -4.08 -1.65
CA CYS A 139 -3.68 -2.80 -2.05
C CYS A 139 -2.64 -2.96 -3.17
N GLY A 140 -1.82 -4.01 -3.14
CA GLY A 140 -0.84 -4.31 -4.19
C GLY A 140 -1.49 -4.62 -5.54
N THR A 141 -2.57 -5.39 -5.57
CA THR A 141 -3.30 -5.69 -6.82
C THR A 141 -4.01 -4.48 -7.40
N VAL A 142 -4.66 -3.66 -6.57
CA VAL A 142 -5.27 -2.38 -6.99
C VAL A 142 -4.20 -1.45 -7.57
N ALA A 143 -3.08 -1.29 -6.86
CA ALA A 143 -1.97 -0.45 -7.29
C ALA A 143 -1.39 -0.94 -8.63
N TYR A 144 -1.21 -2.24 -8.81
CA TYR A 144 -0.74 -2.83 -10.06
C TYR A 144 -1.72 -2.61 -11.22
N GLN A 145 -3.02 -2.84 -11.00
CA GLN A 145 -4.05 -2.66 -12.04
C GLN A 145 -4.14 -1.20 -12.49
N ALA A 146 -4.13 -0.26 -11.55
CA ALA A 146 -4.14 1.17 -11.84
C ALA A 146 -2.92 1.60 -12.67
N ALA A 147 -1.72 1.18 -12.25
CA ALA A 147 -0.48 1.43 -12.98
C ALA A 147 -0.52 0.81 -14.40
N ALA A 148 -0.96 -0.44 -14.54
CA ALA A 148 -1.05 -1.11 -15.84
C ALA A 148 -2.07 -0.47 -16.78
N ALA A 149 -3.20 0.04 -16.27
CA ALA A 149 -4.16 0.79 -17.05
C ALA A 149 -3.57 2.12 -17.56
N PHE A 150 -2.86 2.85 -16.69
CA PHE A 150 -2.18 4.10 -17.01
C PHE A 150 -1.10 3.92 -18.09
N VAL A 151 -0.22 2.93 -17.91
CA VAL A 151 0.86 2.63 -18.87
C VAL A 151 0.30 2.28 -20.25
N ARG A 152 -0.73 1.43 -20.31
CA ARG A 152 -1.42 1.10 -21.58
C ARG A 152 -2.03 2.33 -22.25
N ARG A 153 -2.56 3.27 -21.45
CA ARG A 153 -3.14 4.53 -21.95
C ARG A 153 -2.09 5.41 -22.63
N ILE A 154 -0.93 5.59 -21.99
CA ILE A 154 0.18 6.41 -22.54
C ILE A 154 0.70 5.81 -23.85
N TYR A 155 1.07 4.53 -23.85
CA TYR A 155 1.66 3.89 -25.04
C TYR A 155 0.70 3.79 -26.23
N ARG A 156 -0.62 3.82 -25.99
CA ARG A 156 -1.62 3.88 -27.06
C ARG A 156 -1.68 5.25 -27.72
N ASN A 157 -1.64 6.33 -26.93
CA ASN A 157 -1.73 7.69 -27.45
C ASN A 157 -0.43 8.13 -28.15
N VAL A 158 0.73 7.70 -27.66
CA VAL A 158 2.04 8.00 -28.28
C VAL A 158 2.23 7.36 -29.66
N LYS A 159 1.43 6.36 -30.03
CA LYS A 159 1.44 5.75 -31.38
C LYS A 159 0.49 6.43 -32.37
N ALA A 160 -0.37 7.34 -31.88
CA ALA A 160 -1.33 8.05 -32.70
C ALA A 160 -0.79 9.39 -33.23
N ASP A 161 0.30 9.89 -32.64
CA ASP A 161 1.17 10.97 -33.18
C ASP A 161 2.38 10.36 -33.91
#